data_AF-A0A954NXL9-F1
#
_entry.id   AF-A0A954NXL9-F1
#
_cell.length_a   1.000
_cell.length_b   1.000
_cell.length_c   1.000
_cell.angle_alpha   90.00
_cell.angle_beta   90.00
_cell.angle_gamma   90.00
#
_symmetry.space_group_name_H-M   'P 1'
#
loop_
_entity.id
_entity.type
_entity.pdbx_description
1 polymer ?
#
loop_
_entity_poly.entity_id
_entity_poly.type
_entity_poly.pdbx_seq_one_letter_code
_entity_poly.pdbx_strand_id
1 'polypeptide(L)'
;TAHAVMQLNANDGGNRRFIMVQVPEAIDSSLPPYKRGFTTIAEISKERIRRAGGKLLEGECHPDWNRDVGFRVLKVDTSNMKDVYYRPDELKQSDLLDMVDNVKDGRTAEDLLFQVLLDWGVDLTLPIRREMVQGKTVFFVDDNALVACFERGITEDLVKELAGHEPLRVVFRDNGFVSDAVKINVEQIFRQLSPTTDVKSI
;
A
#
# COMPACT_ATOMS: atom_id res chain seq x y z
N THR A 1 15.69 -16.98 10.22
CA THR A 1 15.75 -15.60 10.75
C THR A 1 14.43 -15.14 11.36
N ALA A 2 13.36 -14.86 10.60
CA ALA A 2 12.08 -14.35 11.15
C ALA A 2 11.56 -15.09 12.42
N HIS A 3 11.51 -16.42 12.38
CA HIS A 3 11.13 -17.24 13.55
C HIS A 3 12.02 -16.96 14.78
N ALA A 4 13.34 -16.89 14.60
CA ALA A 4 14.25 -16.62 15.72
C ALA A 4 14.07 -15.21 16.29
N VAL A 5 13.76 -14.22 15.44
CA VAL A 5 13.45 -12.86 15.88
C VAL A 5 12.18 -12.84 16.73
N MET A 6 11.11 -13.48 16.27
CA MET A 6 9.85 -13.58 17.03
C MET A 6 10.06 -14.32 18.36
N GLN A 7 10.81 -15.42 18.35
CA GLN A 7 11.12 -16.18 19.57
C GLN A 7 11.91 -15.33 20.57
N LEU A 8 12.88 -14.56 20.10
CA LEU A 8 13.69 -13.73 21.00
C LEU A 8 12.84 -12.64 21.65
N ASN A 9 11.99 -11.94 20.87
CA ASN A 9 11.03 -10.96 21.39
C ASN A 9 10.07 -11.58 22.40
N ALA A 10 9.58 -12.79 22.15
CA ALA A 10 8.71 -13.51 23.08
C ALA A 10 9.41 -13.86 24.40
N ASN A 11 10.72 -14.14 24.35
CA ASN A 11 11.50 -14.53 25.52
C ASN A 11 11.92 -13.33 26.39
N ASP A 12 12.29 -12.20 25.76
CA ASP A 12 12.92 -11.07 26.45
C ASP A 12 12.06 -9.79 26.49
N GLY A 13 10.83 -9.85 25.98
CA GLY A 13 9.95 -8.67 25.90
C GLY A 13 10.37 -7.66 24.83
N GLY A 14 11.31 -8.01 23.95
CA GLY A 14 11.82 -7.12 22.92
C GLY A 14 10.83 -6.82 21.80
N ASN A 15 11.18 -5.84 20.96
CA ASN A 15 10.37 -5.33 19.84
C ASN A 15 11.15 -5.34 18.51
N ARG A 16 12.03 -6.34 18.32
CA ARG A 16 12.87 -6.45 17.12
C ARG A 16 12.00 -6.69 15.88
N ARG A 17 12.28 -5.96 14.81
CA ARG A 17 11.62 -6.08 13.50
C ARG A 17 12.47 -6.93 12.55
N PHE A 18 11.83 -7.56 11.56
CA PHE A 18 12.53 -8.32 10.52
C PHE A 18 12.00 -7.97 9.12
N ILE A 19 12.88 -8.07 8.13
CA ILE A 19 12.53 -8.03 6.70
C ILE A 19 13.10 -9.30 6.09
N MET A 20 12.24 -10.07 5.41
CA MET A 20 12.63 -11.30 4.72
C MET A 20 12.34 -11.13 3.22
N VAL A 21 13.33 -11.46 2.41
CA VAL A 21 13.19 -11.52 0.95
C VAL A 21 13.31 -12.97 0.52
N GLN A 22 12.37 -13.45 -0.29
CA GLN A 22 12.35 -14.80 -0.81
C GLN A 22 11.90 -14.78 -2.27
N VAL A 23 12.72 -15.35 -3.15
CA VAL A 23 12.36 -15.54 -4.56
C VAL A 23 11.23 -16.56 -4.65
N PRO A 24 10.17 -16.30 -5.45
CA PRO A 24 9.06 -17.22 -5.65
C PRO A 24 9.44 -18.35 -6.63
N GLU A 25 10.51 -19.07 -6.32
CA GLU A 25 10.97 -20.21 -7.12
C GLU A 25 9.90 -21.32 -7.13
N ALA A 26 9.59 -21.82 -8.32
CA ALA A 26 8.59 -22.86 -8.52
C ALA A 26 9.04 -24.18 -7.92
N ILE A 27 8.13 -24.88 -7.27
CA ILE A 27 8.37 -26.19 -6.68
C ILE A 27 8.01 -27.26 -7.72
N ASP A 28 8.87 -28.26 -7.86
CA ASP A 28 8.60 -29.44 -8.69
C ASP A 28 7.30 -30.14 -8.25
N SER A 29 6.42 -30.42 -9.22
CA SER A 29 5.10 -30.98 -8.98
C SER A 29 5.10 -32.39 -8.38
N SER A 30 6.22 -33.11 -8.51
CA SER A 30 6.42 -34.42 -7.90
C SER A 30 6.63 -34.37 -6.38
N LEU A 31 7.07 -33.22 -5.85
CA LEU A 31 7.48 -33.07 -4.45
C LEU A 31 6.28 -32.96 -3.48
N PRO A 32 6.42 -33.45 -2.23
CA PRO A 32 5.35 -33.38 -1.24
C PRO A 32 4.76 -31.97 -0.97
N PRO A 33 5.53 -30.87 -0.95
CA PRO A 33 4.96 -29.54 -0.72
C PRO A 33 4.01 -29.11 -1.83
N TYR A 34 4.31 -29.45 -3.09
CA TYR A 34 3.43 -29.15 -4.22
C TYR A 34 2.09 -29.88 -4.11
N LYS A 35 2.14 -31.17 -3.74
CA LYS A 35 0.94 -31.97 -3.46
C LYS A 35 0.10 -31.45 -2.29
N ARG A 36 0.67 -30.60 -1.43
CA ARG A 36 -0.02 -29.91 -0.32
C ARG A 36 -0.51 -28.51 -0.71
N GLY A 37 -0.42 -28.13 -1.98
CA GLY A 37 -0.90 -26.84 -2.50
C GLY A 37 0.14 -25.72 -2.49
N PHE A 38 1.41 -25.99 -2.17
CA PHE A 38 2.48 -24.99 -2.23
C PHE A 38 3.16 -25.02 -3.59
N THR A 39 2.93 -23.99 -4.40
CA THR A 39 3.48 -23.86 -5.76
C THR A 39 4.87 -23.24 -5.78
N THR A 40 5.21 -22.43 -4.77
CA THR A 40 6.51 -21.72 -4.71
C THR A 40 7.16 -21.81 -3.33
N ILE A 41 8.50 -21.68 -3.28
CA ILE A 41 9.28 -21.63 -2.03
C ILE A 41 8.82 -20.45 -1.14
N ALA A 42 8.41 -19.33 -1.75
CA ALA A 42 7.86 -18.19 -1.03
C ALA A 42 6.58 -18.53 -0.26
N GLU A 43 5.72 -19.41 -0.77
CA GLU A 43 4.51 -19.85 -0.06
C GLU A 43 4.82 -20.67 1.18
N ILE A 44 5.77 -21.61 1.07
CA ILE A 44 6.27 -22.38 2.22
C ILE A 44 6.86 -21.43 3.26
N SER A 45 7.63 -20.43 2.82
CA SER A 45 8.28 -19.47 3.70
C SER A 45 7.27 -18.64 4.50
N LYS A 46 6.22 -18.12 3.83
CA LYS A 46 5.10 -17.41 4.48
C LYS A 46 4.42 -18.31 5.51
N GLU A 47 4.11 -19.55 5.12
CA GLU A 47 3.42 -20.49 5.99
C GLU A 47 4.25 -20.88 7.21
N ARG A 48 5.56 -21.06 7.05
CA ARG A 48 6.49 -21.32 8.15
C ARG A 48 6.48 -20.18 9.16
N ILE A 49 6.47 -18.93 8.69
CA ILE A 49 6.43 -17.74 9.57
C ILE A 49 5.09 -17.68 10.32
N ARG A 50 3.95 -17.88 9.64
CA ARG A 50 2.63 -17.92 10.29
C ARG A 50 2.54 -18.97 11.39
N ARG A 51 2.98 -20.20 11.10
CA ARG A 51 2.97 -21.29 12.09
C ARG A 51 3.91 -21.04 13.25
N ALA A 52 5.08 -20.44 13.00
CA ALA A 52 5.99 -20.03 14.06
C ALA A 52 5.35 -19.00 14.99
N GLY A 53 4.70 -17.97 14.42
CA GLY A 53 3.94 -16.98 15.19
C GLY A 53 2.82 -17.61 16.01
N GLY A 54 1.99 -18.46 15.39
CA GLY A 54 0.89 -19.15 16.08
C GLY A 54 1.37 -20.00 17.26
N LYS A 55 2.45 -20.77 17.08
CA LYS A 55 3.04 -21.57 18.17
C LYS A 55 3.57 -20.72 19.33
N LEU A 56 4.10 -19.54 19.05
CA LEU A 56 4.58 -18.63 20.11
C LEU A 56 3.41 -18.11 20.96
N LEU A 57 2.27 -17.83 20.33
CA LEU A 57 1.08 -17.35 21.05
C LEU A 57 0.46 -18.41 21.98
N GLU A 58 0.72 -19.70 21.74
CA GLU A 58 0.26 -20.82 22.58
C GLU A 58 1.15 -21.03 23.82
N GLY A 59 2.37 -20.51 23.82
CA GLY A 59 3.36 -20.72 24.88
C GLY A 59 3.38 -19.64 25.96
N GLU A 60 4.13 -19.89 27.03
CA GLU A 60 4.48 -18.85 28.00
C GLU A 60 5.44 -17.84 27.35
N CYS A 61 5.12 -16.57 27.50
CA CYS A 61 5.87 -15.46 26.93
C CYS A 61 6.16 -14.42 28.01
N HIS A 62 7.18 -13.60 27.77
CA HIS A 62 7.51 -12.46 28.61
C HIS A 62 6.27 -11.54 28.76
N PRO A 63 5.93 -11.08 29.99
CA PRO A 63 4.73 -10.29 30.24
C PRO A 63 4.69 -8.98 29.45
N ASP A 64 5.86 -8.37 29.23
CA ASP A 64 6.00 -7.10 28.50
C ASP A 64 6.03 -7.28 26.97
N TRP A 65 5.98 -8.52 26.46
CA TRP A 65 5.96 -8.74 25.02
C TRP A 65 4.59 -8.37 24.44
N ASN A 66 4.60 -7.51 23.41
CA ASN A 66 3.40 -7.04 22.71
C ASN A 66 2.70 -8.11 21.86
N ARG A 67 3.21 -9.35 21.82
CA ARG A 67 2.67 -10.47 21.04
C ARG A 67 2.53 -10.18 19.55
N ASP A 68 3.37 -9.29 19.02
CA ASP A 68 3.39 -9.00 17.59
C ASP A 68 4.04 -10.15 16.82
N VAL A 69 3.17 -10.97 16.23
CA VAL A 69 3.52 -12.05 15.29
C VAL A 69 3.05 -11.73 13.86
N GLY A 70 2.54 -10.52 13.66
CA GLY A 70 2.03 -10.05 12.38
C GLY A 70 3.17 -9.78 11.40
N PHE A 71 2.90 -9.92 10.11
CA PHE A 71 3.80 -9.48 9.07
C PHE A 71 3.02 -9.14 7.80
N ARG A 72 3.51 -8.14 7.06
CA ARG A 72 3.00 -7.80 5.74
C ARG A 72 3.76 -8.60 4.67
N VAL A 73 3.07 -8.95 3.60
CA VAL A 73 3.65 -9.65 2.45
C VAL A 73 3.52 -8.72 1.26
N LEU A 74 4.66 -8.32 0.69
CA LEU A 74 4.73 -7.53 -0.53
C LEU A 74 5.32 -8.41 -1.64
N LYS A 75 4.91 -8.13 -2.88
CA LYS A 75 5.44 -8.77 -4.08
C LYS A 75 6.01 -7.70 -4.98
N VAL A 76 7.11 -8.01 -5.65
CA VAL A 76 7.64 -7.17 -6.72
C VAL A 76 6.82 -7.47 -7.97
N ASP A 77 6.34 -6.42 -8.62
CA ASP A 77 5.61 -6.46 -9.88
C ASP A 77 6.18 -5.36 -10.78
N THR A 78 5.72 -5.32 -12.03
CA THR A 78 5.91 -4.21 -12.96
C THR A 78 5.30 -2.91 -12.43
N SER A 79 5.72 -1.77 -12.98
CA SER A 79 5.19 -0.45 -12.65
C SER A 79 3.65 -0.41 -12.63
N ASN A 80 3.07 0.34 -11.70
CA ASN A 80 1.63 0.62 -11.74
C ASN A 80 1.25 1.61 -12.85
N MET A 81 2.23 2.34 -13.39
CA MET A 81 2.01 3.33 -14.45
C MET A 81 2.15 2.71 -15.82
N LYS A 82 1.26 3.06 -16.77
CA LYS A 82 1.36 2.62 -18.17
C LYS A 82 2.70 3.08 -18.77
N ASP A 83 3.28 2.23 -19.60
CA ASP A 83 4.55 2.51 -20.26
C ASP A 83 4.31 3.51 -21.39
N VAL A 84 4.56 4.80 -21.14
CA VAL A 84 4.41 5.88 -22.13
C VAL A 84 5.70 5.98 -22.96
N TYR A 85 6.03 4.91 -23.68
CA TYR A 85 7.11 4.89 -24.67
C TYR A 85 6.50 4.72 -26.05
N TYR A 86 5.99 5.81 -26.62
CA TYR A 86 5.54 5.84 -28.01
C TYR A 86 6.43 6.80 -28.78
N ARG A 87 6.90 6.38 -29.94
CA ARG A 87 7.47 7.34 -30.89
C ARG A 87 6.29 8.15 -31.49
N PRO A 88 6.42 9.47 -31.70
CA PRO A 88 5.31 10.30 -32.18
C PRO A 88 4.63 9.79 -33.46
N ASP A 89 5.39 9.05 -34.27
CA ASP A 89 5.03 8.41 -35.54
C ASP A 89 4.24 7.09 -35.39
N GLU A 90 4.17 6.50 -34.19
CA GLU A 90 3.44 5.25 -33.91
C GLU A 90 2.07 5.47 -33.26
N LEU A 91 1.74 6.72 -32.89
CA LEU A 91 0.52 7.10 -32.20
C LEU A 91 -0.70 7.11 -33.14
N LYS A 92 -1.72 6.33 -32.81
CA LYS A 92 -3.03 6.39 -33.47
C LYS A 92 -4.00 7.24 -32.64
N GLN A 93 -4.98 7.85 -33.31
CA GLN A 93 -6.00 8.66 -32.62
C GLN A 93 -6.82 7.86 -31.61
N SER A 94 -6.97 6.54 -31.81
CA SER A 94 -7.58 5.61 -30.86
C SER A 94 -6.84 5.57 -29.52
N ASP A 95 -5.52 5.72 -29.55
CA ASP A 95 -4.64 5.57 -28.39
C ASP A 95 -4.74 6.79 -27.46
N LEU A 96 -5.29 7.91 -27.95
CA LEU A 96 -5.56 9.11 -27.15
C LEU A 96 -6.55 8.86 -26.02
N LEU A 97 -7.51 7.95 -26.21
CA LEU A 97 -8.47 7.59 -25.16
C LEU A 97 -7.83 6.73 -24.08
N ASP A 98 -6.88 5.88 -24.46
CA ASP A 98 -6.14 5.00 -23.54
C ASP A 98 -5.09 5.75 -22.72
N MET A 99 -4.67 6.93 -23.18
CA MET A 99 -3.76 7.86 -22.49
C MET A 99 -4.41 8.69 -21.39
N VAL A 100 -5.75 8.63 -21.23
CA VAL A 100 -6.46 9.37 -20.18
C VAL A 100 -6.27 8.72 -18.80
N ASP A 101 -5.98 7.41 -18.75
CA ASP A 101 -5.61 6.72 -17.51
C ASP A 101 -4.14 6.32 -17.52
N ASN A 102 -3.37 6.96 -16.65
CA ASN A 102 -1.95 6.69 -16.48
C ASN A 102 -1.69 5.40 -15.69
N VAL A 103 -2.71 4.86 -15.02
CA VAL A 103 -2.61 3.63 -14.22
C VAL A 103 -2.88 2.40 -15.10
N LYS A 104 -2.05 1.36 -14.97
CA LYS A 104 -2.26 0.06 -15.63
C LYS A 104 -3.56 -0.59 -15.15
N ASP A 105 -4.25 -1.27 -16.05
CA ASP A 105 -5.47 -1.98 -15.71
C ASP A 105 -5.19 -3.12 -14.71
N GLY A 106 -6.13 -3.35 -13.79
CA GLY A 106 -6.02 -4.39 -12.77
C GLY A 106 -5.20 -4.01 -11.52
N ARG A 107 -4.65 -2.79 -11.44
CA ARG A 107 -4.00 -2.28 -10.22
C ARG A 107 -5.03 -1.89 -9.17
N THR A 108 -4.76 -2.28 -7.93
CA THR A 108 -5.62 -1.96 -6.78
C THR A 108 -5.25 -0.60 -6.18
N ALA A 109 -6.14 -0.03 -5.38
CA ALA A 109 -5.87 1.22 -4.66
C ALA A 109 -4.72 1.03 -3.65
N GLU A 110 -4.61 -0.16 -3.07
CA GLU A 110 -3.50 -0.55 -2.20
C GLU A 110 -2.16 -0.59 -2.96
N ASP A 111 -2.12 -1.08 -4.21
CA ASP A 111 -0.88 -1.09 -5.01
C ASP A 111 -0.37 0.34 -5.26
N LEU A 112 -1.29 1.27 -5.53
CA LEU A 112 -0.97 2.69 -5.69
C LEU A 112 -0.50 3.31 -4.38
N LEU A 113 -1.14 2.97 -3.25
CA LEU A 113 -0.72 3.41 -1.93
C LEU A 113 0.72 2.99 -1.63
N PHE A 114 1.04 1.72 -1.83
CA PHE A 114 2.38 1.20 -1.54
C PHE A 114 3.46 1.82 -2.45
N GLN A 115 3.12 2.13 -3.71
CA GLN A 115 4.03 2.89 -4.57
C GLN A 115 4.28 4.30 -4.02
N VAL A 116 3.23 5.02 -3.63
CA VAL A 116 3.35 6.38 -3.07
C VAL A 116 4.18 6.37 -1.79
N LEU A 117 3.98 5.37 -0.92
CA LEU A 117 4.77 5.23 0.30
C LEU A 117 6.26 5.06 -0.01
N LEU A 118 6.60 4.26 -1.03
CA LEU A 118 7.98 4.07 -1.49
C LEU A 118 8.57 5.35 -2.11
N ASP A 119 7.83 5.99 -3.01
CA ASP A 119 8.25 7.22 -3.71
C ASP A 119 8.55 8.36 -2.74
N TRP A 120 7.83 8.39 -1.61
CA TRP A 120 7.97 9.41 -0.58
C TRP A 120 8.83 9.00 0.61
N GLY A 121 9.44 7.81 0.57
CA GLY A 121 10.32 7.30 1.62
C GLY A 121 9.61 7.09 2.96
N VAL A 122 8.31 6.82 2.94
CA VAL A 122 7.49 6.54 4.14
C VAL A 122 7.70 5.09 4.56
N ASP A 123 7.87 4.84 5.87
CA ASP A 123 8.10 3.50 6.41
C ASP A 123 6.87 2.58 6.17
N LEU A 124 7.11 1.43 5.55
CA LEU A 124 6.08 0.44 5.20
C LEU A 124 5.48 -0.26 6.42
N THR A 125 6.07 -0.07 7.60
CA THR A 125 5.57 -0.60 8.87
C THR A 125 4.49 0.27 9.52
N LEU A 126 4.28 1.50 9.02
CA LEU A 126 3.30 2.42 9.58
C LEU A 126 1.86 1.87 9.50
N PRO A 127 1.00 2.18 10.49
CA PRO A 127 -0.38 1.76 10.48
C PRO A 127 -1.13 2.40 9.31
N ILE A 128 -1.98 1.61 8.66
CA ILE A 128 -2.82 2.05 7.55
C ILE A 128 -4.26 1.78 7.96
N ARG A 129 -5.07 2.83 8.06
CA ARG A 129 -6.52 2.76 8.28
C ARG A 129 -7.23 3.00 6.96
N ARG A 130 -8.30 2.24 6.73
CA ARG A 130 -9.16 2.38 5.56
C ARG A 130 -10.54 2.83 6.03
N GLU A 131 -10.99 3.97 5.56
CA GLU A 131 -12.26 4.58 5.97
C GLU A 131 -13.09 4.94 4.73
N MET A 132 -14.42 4.97 4.88
CA MET A 132 -15.32 5.48 3.85
C MET A 132 -15.70 6.92 4.17
N VAL A 133 -15.27 7.85 3.33
CA VAL A 133 -15.53 9.29 3.45
C VAL A 133 -16.28 9.74 2.21
N GLN A 134 -17.46 10.37 2.37
CA GLN A 134 -18.34 10.73 1.24
C GLN A 134 -18.62 9.57 0.25
N GLY A 135 -18.68 8.32 0.75
CA GLY A 135 -18.88 7.13 -0.09
C GLY A 135 -17.66 6.73 -0.93
N LYS A 136 -16.47 7.26 -0.61
CA LYS A 136 -15.18 6.94 -1.25
C LYS A 136 -14.24 6.29 -0.26
N THR A 137 -13.45 5.33 -0.73
CA THR A 137 -12.41 4.67 0.05
C THR A 137 -11.20 5.59 0.20
N VAL A 138 -10.89 5.96 1.43
CA VAL A 138 -9.73 6.79 1.79
C VAL A 138 -8.79 6.00 2.71
N PHE A 139 -7.50 6.11 2.43
CA PHE A 139 -6.44 5.49 3.22
C PHE A 139 -5.75 6.56 4.07
N PHE A 140 -5.69 6.32 5.37
CA PHE A 140 -5.02 7.14 6.36
C PHE A 140 -3.78 6.39 6.85
N VAL A 141 -2.59 6.97 6.66
CA VAL A 141 -1.31 6.38 7.03
C VAL A 141 -0.69 7.20 8.15
N ASP A 142 -0.28 6.50 9.22
CA ASP A 142 0.30 7.12 10.42
C ASP A 142 -0.57 8.27 10.94
N ASP A 143 -1.79 7.91 11.30
CA ASP A 143 -2.90 8.81 11.59
C ASP A 143 -3.25 9.70 10.40
N ASN A 144 -2.70 10.92 10.33
CA ASN A 144 -2.94 11.88 9.25
C ASN A 144 -1.65 12.31 8.55
N ALA A 145 -0.54 11.59 8.72
CA ALA A 145 0.72 11.94 8.04
C ALA A 145 0.59 11.84 6.52
N LEU A 146 -0.16 10.85 6.03
CA LEU A 146 -0.49 10.71 4.61
C LEU A 146 -1.93 10.24 4.44
N VAL A 147 -2.67 10.99 3.63
CA VAL A 147 -4.05 10.65 3.25
C VAL A 147 -4.10 10.39 1.75
N ALA A 148 -4.62 9.25 1.33
CA ALA A 148 -4.69 8.88 -0.07
C ALA A 148 -6.10 8.47 -0.49
N CYS A 149 -6.57 9.03 -1.61
CA CYS A 149 -7.82 8.65 -2.25
C CYS A 149 -7.57 8.33 -3.73
N PHE A 150 -7.70 7.05 -4.08
CA PHE A 150 -7.47 6.55 -5.44
C PHE A 150 -8.76 6.22 -6.20
N GLU A 151 -9.91 6.69 -5.69
CA GLU A 151 -11.18 6.53 -6.37
C GLU A 151 -11.45 7.64 -7.38
N ARG A 152 -12.38 7.36 -8.31
CA ARG A 152 -12.88 8.34 -9.28
C ARG A 152 -14.12 9.05 -8.74
N GLY A 153 -14.40 10.25 -9.25
CA GLY A 153 -15.51 11.07 -8.82
C GLY A 153 -15.27 11.82 -7.52
N ILE A 154 -14.05 12.35 -7.32
CA ILE A 154 -13.67 13.19 -6.19
C ILE A 154 -14.38 14.55 -6.33
N THR A 155 -15.17 14.91 -5.33
CA THR A 155 -15.93 16.17 -5.22
C THR A 155 -15.22 17.17 -4.31
N GLU A 156 -15.58 18.45 -4.40
CA GLU A 156 -15.05 19.46 -3.47
C GLU A 156 -15.42 19.19 -2.02
N ASP A 157 -16.59 18.60 -1.76
CA ASP A 157 -17.05 18.29 -0.41
C ASP A 157 -16.13 17.25 0.27
N LEU A 158 -15.73 16.21 -0.48
CA LEU A 158 -14.74 15.25 -0.01
C LEU A 158 -13.40 15.95 0.26
N VAL A 159 -12.96 16.83 -0.63
CA VAL A 159 -11.69 17.56 -0.46
C VAL A 159 -11.70 18.44 0.79
N LYS A 160 -12.81 19.14 1.06
CA LYS A 160 -12.98 19.96 2.27
C LYS A 160 -12.94 19.11 3.55
N GLU A 161 -13.59 17.95 3.53
CA GLU A 161 -13.57 17.02 4.65
C GLU A 161 -12.15 16.49 4.92
N LEU A 162 -11.42 16.10 3.87
CA LEU A 162 -10.03 15.66 4.00
C LEU A 162 -9.09 16.79 4.44
N ALA A 163 -9.32 18.02 3.99
CA ALA A 163 -8.56 19.18 4.44
C ALA A 163 -8.80 19.51 5.92
N GLY A 164 -10.01 19.25 6.44
CA GLY A 164 -10.34 19.41 7.86
C GLY A 164 -9.60 18.44 8.79
N HIS A 165 -9.03 17.35 8.26
CA HIS A 165 -8.16 16.45 9.01
C HIS A 165 -6.71 16.96 9.15
N GLU A 166 -6.39 18.11 8.53
CA GLU A 166 -5.06 18.73 8.53
C GLU A 166 -3.91 17.74 8.23
N PRO A 167 -3.98 16.97 7.14
CA PRO A 167 -2.97 15.96 6.88
C PRO A 167 -1.65 16.61 6.47
N LEU A 168 -0.50 15.98 6.80
CA LEU A 168 0.79 16.51 6.34
C LEU A 168 0.93 16.39 4.82
N ARG A 169 0.39 15.30 4.26
CA ARG A 169 0.42 15.04 2.82
C ARG A 169 -0.88 14.40 2.35
N VAL A 170 -1.32 14.78 1.15
CA VAL A 170 -2.50 14.19 0.52
C VAL A 170 -2.20 13.77 -0.91
N VAL A 171 -2.69 12.59 -1.30
CA VAL A 171 -2.54 12.04 -2.64
C VAL A 171 -3.87 11.70 -3.27
N PHE A 172 -4.05 12.17 -4.50
CA PHE A 172 -5.21 11.87 -5.34
C PHE A 172 -4.78 11.23 -6.65
N ARG A 173 -5.70 10.53 -7.31
CA ARG A 173 -5.52 10.21 -8.74
C ARG A 173 -5.77 11.44 -9.60
N ASP A 174 -4.96 11.63 -10.62
CA ASP A 174 -5.04 12.77 -11.52
C ASP A 174 -6.37 12.79 -12.29
N ASN A 175 -6.82 11.61 -12.73
CA ASN A 175 -8.14 11.40 -13.34
C ASN A 175 -9.24 11.06 -12.33
N GLY A 176 -8.97 11.27 -11.03
CA GLY A 176 -9.91 10.99 -9.95
C GLY A 176 -11.01 12.04 -9.80
N PHE A 177 -10.79 13.27 -10.27
CA PHE A 177 -11.70 14.41 -10.04
C PHE A 177 -12.92 14.39 -10.96
N VAL A 178 -14.06 14.90 -10.46
CA VAL A 178 -15.29 15.05 -11.26
C VAL A 178 -15.14 16.11 -12.36
N SER A 179 -14.30 17.13 -12.15
CA SER A 179 -13.99 18.14 -13.16
C SER A 179 -12.62 18.78 -12.93
N ASP A 180 -12.05 19.38 -13.98
CA ASP A 180 -10.80 20.13 -13.89
C ASP A 180 -10.90 21.34 -12.94
N ALA A 181 -12.10 21.92 -12.80
CA ALA A 181 -12.35 22.97 -11.83
C ALA A 181 -12.10 22.49 -10.39
N VAL A 182 -12.58 21.29 -10.05
CA VAL A 182 -12.33 20.68 -8.73
C VAL A 182 -10.84 20.45 -8.53
N LYS A 183 -10.13 19.93 -9.54
CA LYS A 183 -8.68 19.71 -9.48
C LYS A 183 -7.90 20.99 -9.18
N ILE A 184 -8.23 22.09 -9.87
CA ILE A 184 -7.62 23.41 -9.64
C ILE A 184 -7.97 23.94 -8.24
N ASN A 185 -9.22 23.72 -7.80
CA ASN A 185 -9.71 24.21 -6.52
C ASN A 185 -9.11 23.43 -5.33
N VAL A 186 -8.68 22.18 -5.49
CA VAL A 186 -8.13 21.36 -4.41
C VAL A 186 -6.95 22.06 -3.73
N GLU A 187 -5.99 22.58 -4.48
CA GLU A 187 -4.85 23.31 -3.91
C GLU A 187 -5.30 24.53 -3.11
N GLN A 188 -6.34 25.24 -3.57
CA GLN A 188 -6.87 26.41 -2.86
C GLN A 188 -7.59 26.01 -1.57
N ILE A 189 -8.37 24.94 -1.59
CA ILE A 189 -9.07 24.42 -0.41
C ILE A 189 -8.06 24.01 0.66
N PHE A 190 -7.02 23.27 0.28
CA PHE A 190 -5.95 22.90 1.20
C PHE A 190 -5.18 24.14 1.68
N ARG A 191 -4.84 25.12 0.83
CA ARG A 191 -4.20 26.37 1.27
C ARG A 191 -5.03 27.16 2.28
N GLN A 192 -6.36 27.11 2.19
CA GLN A 192 -7.25 27.84 3.11
C GLN A 192 -7.45 27.09 4.44
N LEU A 193 -7.65 25.78 4.40
CA LEU A 193 -8.00 24.98 5.58
C LEU A 193 -6.79 24.32 6.25
N SER A 194 -5.78 23.93 5.48
CA SER A 194 -4.56 23.26 5.96
C SER A 194 -3.34 23.70 5.13
N PRO A 195 -2.82 24.92 5.35
CA PRO A 195 -1.79 25.54 4.51
C PRO A 195 -0.46 24.80 4.51
N THR A 196 -0.24 23.89 5.47
CA THR A 196 0.97 23.08 5.59
C THR A 196 0.88 21.74 4.86
N THR A 197 -0.28 21.36 4.33
CA THR A 197 -0.46 20.11 3.60
C THR A 197 0.21 20.15 2.23
N ASP A 198 1.02 19.14 1.93
CA ASP A 198 1.54 18.92 0.58
C ASP A 198 0.54 18.10 -0.25
N VAL A 199 0.11 18.64 -1.38
CA VAL A 199 -0.92 18.04 -2.26
C VAL A 199 -0.25 17.50 -3.51
N LYS A 200 -0.49 16.21 -3.82
CA LYS A 200 0.00 15.59 -5.06
C LYS A 200 -1.09 14.82 -5.79
N SER A 201 -1.10 14.91 -7.11
CA SER A 201 -1.89 14.03 -7.98
C SER A 201 -0.98 13.10 -8.79
N ILE A 202 -1.41 11.84 -8.97
CA ILE A 202 -0.70 10.81 -9.74
C ILE A 202 -1.57 10.12 -10.79
#